data_AF-A0A3C1C236-F1
#
_entry.id   AF-A0A3C1C236-F1
#
_cell.length_a   1.000
_cell.length_b   1.000
_cell.length_c   1.000
_cell.angle_alpha   90.00
_cell.angle_beta   90.00
_cell.angle_gamma   90.00
#
_symmetry.space_group_name_H-M   'P 1'
#
loop_
_entity.id
_entity.type
_entity.pdbx_description
1 polymer ?
#
loop_
_entity_poly.entity_id
_entity_poly.type
_entity_poly.pdbx_seq_one_letter_code
_entity_poly.pdbx_strand_id
1 'polypeptide(L)' 'MEGPPAKPFRCAVQIRQRHPAALATVAAEPGGRLKAVFDDPQLSVTPGQIAVFYEGDVVLVSGVIEKPAQM' A
#
# COMPACT_ATOMS: atom_id res chain seq x y z
N MET A 1 12.54 2.66 20.47
CA MET A 1 11.31 3.15 19.82
C MET A 1 11.71 3.55 18.41
N GLU A 2 11.63 2.62 17.47
CA GLU A 2 11.85 2.95 16.05
C GLU A 2 10.57 3.61 15.55
N GLY A 3 10.65 4.90 15.24
CA GLY A 3 9.53 5.61 14.63
C GLY A 3 9.23 5.05 13.24
N PRO A 4 8.01 5.24 12.72
CA PRO A 4 7.69 4.86 11.34
C PRO A 4 8.75 5.43 10.38
N PRO A 5 9.12 4.70 9.31
CA PRO A 5 10.07 5.21 8.33
C PRO A 5 9.56 6.54 7.80
N ALA A 6 10.25 7.62 8.17
CA ALA A 6 9.80 9.00 7.94
C ALA A 6 9.82 9.40 6.45
N LYS A 7 10.42 8.57 5.59
CA LYS A 7 10.55 8.84 4.16
C LYS A 7 9.60 7.96 3.37
N PRO A 8 8.79 8.55 2.45
CA PRO A 8 8.05 7.78 1.49
C PRO A 8 8.99 6.91 0.64
N PHE A 9 8.57 5.69 0.34
CA PHE A 9 9.30 4.77 -0.53
C PHE A 9 8.39 4.28 -1.65
N ARG A 10 8.99 3.92 -2.79
CA ARG A 10 8.26 3.38 -3.95
C ARG A 10 8.36 1.87 -3.95
N CYS A 11 7.22 1.21 -4.07
CA CYS A 11 7.14 -0.25 -4.15
C CYS A 11 5.93 -0.67 -4.99
N ALA A 12 5.88 -1.93 -5.36
CA ALA A 12 4.73 -2.49 -6.06
C ALA A 12 3.68 -2.93 -5.04
N VAL A 13 2.44 -2.48 -5.18
CA VAL A 13 1.36 -2.80 -4.23
C VAL A 13 0.27 -3.57 -4.96
N GLN A 14 -0.04 -4.74 -4.44
CA GLN A 14 -1.12 -5.59 -4.91
C GLN A 14 -2.31 -5.49 -3.97
N ILE A 15 -3.38 -4.86 -4.42
CA ILE A 15 -4.63 -4.72 -3.66
C ILE A 15 -5.64 -5.83 -3.98
N ARG A 16 -5.38 -6.63 -5.02
CA ARG A 16 -6.21 -7.77 -5.44
C ARG A 16 -5.35 -8.90 -5.99
N GLN A 17 -5.63 -10.13 -5.53
CA GLN A 17 -5.01 -11.37 -6.03
C GLN A 17 -5.04 -11.52 -7.55
N ARG A 18 -6.13 -11.07 -8.19
CA ARG A 18 -6.33 -11.19 -9.65
C ARG A 18 -5.78 -10.02 -10.45
N HIS A 19 -5.17 -9.01 -9.82
CA HIS A 19 -4.57 -7.88 -10.52
C HIS A 19 -3.05 -7.89 -10.33
N PRO A 20 -2.28 -7.46 -11.34
CA PRO A 20 -0.86 -7.25 -11.18
C PRO A 20 -0.62 -6.18 -10.10
N ALA A 21 0.49 -6.30 -9.38
CA ALA A 21 0.90 -5.26 -8.45
C ALA A 21 1.18 -3.97 -9.23
N ALA A 22 0.63 -2.84 -8.75
CA ALA A 22 0.80 -1.54 -9.36
C ALA A 22 1.81 -0.72 -8.56
N LEU A 23 2.61 0.11 -9.22
CA LEU A 23 3.56 0.97 -8.53
C LEU A 23 2.81 2.01 -7.69
N ALA A 24 3.23 2.13 -6.43
CA ALA A 24 2.71 3.10 -5.50
C ALA A 24 3.82 3.70 -4.65
N THR A 25 3.63 4.98 -4.30
CA THR A 25 4.41 5.67 -3.29
C THR A 25 3.77 5.46 -1.93
N VAL A 26 4.52 4.91 -0.98
CA VAL A 26 4.04 4.50 0.33
C VAL A 26 4.69 5.36 1.38
N ALA A 27 3.86 6.03 2.17
CA ALA A 27 4.29 6.83 3.32
C ALA A 27 3.73 6.23 4.60
N ALA A 28 4.57 6.16 5.64
CA ALA A 28 4.10 5.75 6.95
C ALA A 28 3.41 6.91 7.65
N GLU A 29 2.24 6.64 8.22
CA GLU A 29 1.44 7.59 8.98
C GLU A 29 1.47 7.25 10.49
N PRO A 30 1.21 8.23 11.37
CA PRO A 30 1.10 8.00 12.79
C PRO A 30 0.06 6.91 13.12
N GLY A 31 0.33 6.13 14.17
CA GLY A 31 -0.57 5.05 14.60
C GLY A 31 -0.43 3.75 13.82
N GLY A 32 0.72 3.53 13.16
CA GLY A 32 1.01 2.25 12.47
C GLY A 32 0.26 2.09 11.15
N ARG A 33 -0.16 3.20 10.54
CA ARG A 33 -0.87 3.22 9.26
C ARG A 33 0.12 3.44 8.11
N LEU A 34 -0.25 2.95 6.94
CA LEU A 34 0.48 3.17 5.70
C LEU A 34 -0.46 3.80 4.69
N LYS A 35 -0.02 4.91 4.08
CA LYS A 35 -0.72 5.55 2.97
C LYS A 35 -0.02 5.18 1.67
N ALA A 36 -0.69 4.39 0.84
CA ALA A 36 -0.24 4.05 -0.50
C ALA A 36 -0.93 4.95 -1.53
N VAL A 37 -0.15 5.67 -2.31
CA VAL A 37 -0.62 6.50 -3.44
C VAL A 37 -0.13 5.84 -4.71
N PHE A 38 -1.07 5.25 -5.47
CA PHE A 38 -0.77 4.62 -6.75
C PHE A 38 -0.46 5.68 -7.81
N ASP A 39 0.53 5.41 -8.66
CA ASP A 39 0.88 6.31 -9.77
C ASP A 39 -0.25 6.33 -10.81
N ASP A 40 -0.92 5.19 -11.02
CA ASP A 40 -2.11 5.05 -11.87
C ASP A 40 -3.36 4.75 -11.02
N PRO A 41 -4.53 5.34 -11.35
CA PRO A 41 -5.77 5.12 -10.61
C PRO A 41 -6.17 3.64 -10.62
N GLN A 42 -6.25 3.04 -9.43
CA GLN A 42 -6.68 1.66 -9.27
C GLN A 42 -8.18 1.60 -9.03
N LEU A 43 -8.90 0.88 -9.89
CA LEU A 43 -10.33 0.64 -9.72
C LEU A 43 -10.58 -0.44 -8.67
N SER A 44 -11.75 -0.38 -8.04
CA SER A 44 -12.21 -1.40 -7.09
C SER A 44 -11.33 -1.57 -5.85
N VAL A 45 -10.89 -0.49 -5.22
CA VAL A 45 -10.33 -0.56 -3.85
C VAL A 45 -11.49 -0.78 -2.88
N THR A 46 -11.61 -1.97 -2.29
CA THR A 46 -12.70 -2.28 -1.35
C THR A 46 -12.16 -2.38 0.09
N PRO A 47 -12.79 -1.69 1.07
CA PRO A 47 -12.49 -1.92 2.48
C PRO A 47 -12.54 -3.41 2.84
N GLY A 48 -11.59 -3.87 3.66
CA GLY A 48 -11.50 -5.27 4.09
C GLY A 48 -10.70 -6.18 3.16
N GLN A 49 -10.22 -5.70 2.01
CA GLN A 49 -9.25 -6.43 1.19
C GLN A 49 -7.84 -6.32 1.77
N ILE A 50 -6.97 -7.26 1.41
CA ILE A 50 -5.55 -7.22 1.77
C ILE A 50 -4.77 -6.48 0.69
N ALA A 51 -3.98 -5.50 1.10
CA ALA A 51 -2.93 -4.89 0.30
C ALA A 51 -1.60 -5.54 0.67
N VAL A 52 -0.85 -6.00 -0.34
CA VAL A 52 0.49 -6.58 -0.17
C VAL A 52 1.48 -5.69 -0.90
N PHE A 53 2.58 -5.36 -0.24
CA PHE A 53 3.62 -4.46 -0.71
C PHE A 53 4.86 -5.29 -1.06
N TYR A 54 5.39 -5.09 -2.24
CA TYR A 54 6.47 -5.86 -2.84
C TYR A 54 7.62 -4.97 -3.28
N GLU A 55 8.85 -5.44 -3.05
CA GLU A 55 10.07 -4.89 -3.63
C GLU A 55 10.73 -5.99 -4.46
N GLY A 56 10.55 -5.91 -5.79
CA GLY A 56 10.90 -7.02 -6.68
C GLY A 56 10.08 -8.26 -6.32
N ASP A 57 10.77 -9.34 -5.97
CA ASP A 57 10.17 -10.64 -5.60
C ASP A 57 9.94 -10.79 -4.08
N VAL A 58 10.27 -9.77 -3.28
CA VAL A 58 10.18 -9.83 -1.81
C VAL A 58 8.92 -9.13 -1.32
N VAL A 59 8.18 -9.79 -0.41
CA VAL A 59 7.08 -9.18 0.33
C VAL A 59 7.65 -8.32 1.45
N LEU A 60 7.42 -7.01 1.39
CA LEU A 60 7.82 -6.06 2.44
C LEU A 60 6.85 -6.09 3.62
N VAL A 61 5.56 -5.92 3.33
CA VAL A 61 4.49 -5.82 4.33
C VAL A 61 3.15 -6.14 3.70
N SER A 62 2.19 -6.56 4.53
CA SER A 62 0.79 -6.69 4.14
C SER A 62 -0.11 -6.00 5.16
N GLY A 63 -1.22 -5.44 4.71
CA GLY A 63 -2.18 -4.76 5.58
C GLY A 63 -3.61 -4.89 5.06
N VAL A 64 -4.58 -4.65 5.94
CA VAL A 64 -5.99 -4.56 5.56
C VAL A 64 -6.27 -3.14 5.08
N ILE A 65 -6.95 -3.03 3.95
CA ILE A 65 -7.43 -1.76 3.41
C ILE A 65 -8.58 -1.29 4.31
N GLU A 66 -8.33 -0.31 5.19
CA GLU A 66 -9.35 0.25 6.08
C GLU A 66 -10.27 1.23 5.35
N LYS A 67 -9.69 2.08 4.51
CA LYS A 67 -10.41 3.09 3.73
C LYS A 67 -9.82 3.23 2.34
N PRO A 68 -10.62 3.17 1.26
CA PRO A 68 -10.16 3.69 -0.02
C PRO A 68 -9.85 5.18 0.16
N ALA A 69 -8.78 5.65 -0.48
CA ALA A 69 -8.56 7.08 -0.59
C ALA A 69 -9.71 7.66 -1.43
N GLN A 70 -10.71 8.19 -0.74
CA GLN A 70 -11.79 8.95 -1.33
C GLN A 70 -11.19 10.28 -1.80
N MET A 71 -11.29 10.58 -3.10
CA MET A 71 -11.22 11.97 -3.55
C MET A 71 -12.47 12.71 -3.06
#